data_AF-A0A2L2XRC5-F1
#
_entry.id   AF-A0A2L2XRC5-F1
#
_cell.length_a   1.000
_cell.length_b   1.000
_cell.length_c   1.000
_cell.angle_alpha   90.00
_cell.angle_beta   90.00
_cell.angle_gamma   90.00
#
_symmetry.space_group_name_H-M   'P 1'
#
loop_
_entity.id
_entity.type
_entity.pdbx_description
1 polymer ?
#
loop_
_entity_poly.entity_id
_entity_poly.type
_entity_poly.pdbx_seq_one_letter_code
_entity_poly.pdbx_strand_id
1 'polypeptide(L)'
;METLELESCQSILKAGQTTTEIALQLFDALEPVSLDFMLGVWQGSGLETNHPMDGLLEASNWYGKEFVDTENVHPLLFLDGQGKIFKVAPNPTAMNWILKLPILKNNSLKPLLMLTNSLLKTETSQARLRMMEYRGKVSATMIYDYLPINDSFRKVDDNTVLGIMDFKKFPQPFFFVLKRCQKHFNS
;
A
#
# COMPACT_ATOMS: atom_id res chain seq x y z
N MET A 1 9.91 23.03 15.90
CA MET A 1 8.89 22.02 16.28
C MET A 1 8.67 21.08 15.10
N GLU A 2 8.37 21.63 13.92
CA GLU A 2 8.23 20.92 12.64
C GLU A 2 9.42 20.01 12.26
N THR A 3 10.67 20.42 12.53
CA THR A 3 11.87 19.63 12.22
C THR A 3 12.01 18.37 13.08
N LEU A 4 11.59 18.42 14.35
CA LEU A 4 11.66 17.30 15.29
C LEU A 4 10.59 16.24 14.98
N GLU A 5 9.42 16.67 14.52
CA GLU A 5 8.34 15.77 14.07
C GLU A 5 8.73 15.05 12.78
N LEU A 6 9.39 15.74 11.83
CA LEU A 6 9.87 15.14 10.59
C LEU A 6 10.99 14.11 10.85
N GLU A 7 11.93 14.40 11.74
CA GLU A 7 12.99 13.46 12.14
C GLU A 7 12.42 12.21 12.82
N SER A 8 11.39 12.38 13.66
CA SER A 8 10.67 11.27 14.29
C SER A 8 9.93 10.42 13.26
N CYS A 9 9.23 11.05 12.31
CA CYS A 9 8.58 10.37 11.19
C CYS A 9 9.59 9.52 10.39
N GLN A 10 10.68 10.12 9.91
CA GLN A 10 11.70 9.44 9.13
C GLN A 10 12.32 8.26 9.91
N SER A 11 12.52 8.42 11.21
CA SER A 11 13.02 7.35 12.09
C SER A 11 12.07 6.17 12.18
N ILE A 12 10.76 6.42 12.34
CA ILE A 12 9.72 5.38 12.35
C ILE A 12 9.64 4.66 11.01
N LEU A 13 9.60 5.40 9.91
CA LEU A 13 9.52 4.82 8.56
C LEU A 13 10.77 4.00 8.22
N LYS A 14 11.94 4.39 8.73
CA LYS A 14 13.18 3.62 8.59
C LYS A 14 13.18 2.35 9.45
N ALA A 15 12.60 2.40 10.64
CA ALA A 15 12.46 1.24 11.50
C ALA A 15 11.48 0.20 10.92
N GLY A 16 10.48 0.64 10.15
CA GLY A 16 9.50 -0.23 9.50
C GLY A 16 8.45 -0.82 10.44
N GLN A 17 8.44 -0.40 11.71
CA GLN A 17 7.50 -0.86 12.72
C GLN A 17 7.19 0.23 13.75
N THR A 18 5.97 0.24 14.28
CA THR A 18 5.54 1.11 15.39
C THR A 18 4.22 0.60 16.00
N THR A 19 3.63 1.29 16.97
CA THR A 19 2.27 0.95 17.44
C THR A 19 1.21 1.57 16.52
N THR A 20 0.00 1.01 16.52
CA THR A 20 -1.12 1.56 15.73
C THR A 20 -1.43 3.01 16.15
N GLU A 21 -1.35 3.31 17.44
CA GLU A 21 -1.61 4.64 17.99
C GLU A 21 -0.60 5.67 17.47
N ILE A 22 0.70 5.33 17.45
CA ILE A 22 1.75 6.20 16.94
C ILE A 22 1.62 6.37 15.42
N ALA A 23 1.31 5.30 14.69
CA ALA A 23 1.08 5.38 13.24
C ALA A 23 -0.11 6.30 12.89
N LEU A 24 -1.20 6.23 13.67
CA LEU A 24 -2.35 7.13 13.51
C LEU A 24 -1.99 8.59 13.82
N GLN A 25 -1.29 8.85 14.94
CA GLN A 25 -0.85 10.21 15.28
C GLN A 25 0.06 10.79 14.20
N LEU A 26 0.98 9.97 13.68
CA LEU A 26 1.83 10.36 12.58
C LEU A 26 1.01 10.69 11.32
N PHE A 27 0.11 9.79 10.92
CA PHE A 27 -0.75 9.99 9.74
C PHE A 27 -1.60 11.27 9.86
N ASP A 28 -2.13 11.55 11.04
CA ASP A 28 -2.95 12.73 11.30
C ASP A 28 -2.14 14.04 11.24
N ALA A 29 -0.85 14.00 11.60
CA ALA A 29 0.05 15.15 11.54
C ALA A 29 0.46 15.51 10.10
N LEU A 30 0.60 14.51 9.21
CA LEU A 30 1.10 14.72 7.85
C LEU A 30 0.11 15.49 6.94
N GLU A 31 0.65 16.17 5.93
CA GLU A 31 -0.12 16.93 4.95
C GLU A 31 -0.87 16.02 3.96
N PRO A 32 -2.04 16.43 3.45
CA PRO A 32 -2.68 15.74 2.33
C PRO A 32 -1.85 15.81 1.04
N VAL A 33 -2.15 14.91 0.11
CA VAL A 33 -1.61 14.92 -1.25
C VAL A 33 -2.73 15.12 -2.27
N SER A 34 -2.39 15.72 -3.42
CA SER A 34 -3.30 15.83 -4.56
C SER A 34 -3.30 14.56 -5.42
N LEU A 35 -4.26 14.46 -6.34
CA LEU A 35 -4.30 13.38 -7.34
C LEU A 35 -3.03 13.38 -8.20
N ASP A 36 -2.62 14.55 -8.69
CA ASP A 36 -1.44 14.70 -9.55
C ASP A 36 -0.15 14.28 -8.84
N PHE A 37 -0.06 14.54 -7.53
CA PHE A 37 1.09 14.11 -6.73
C PHE A 37 1.27 12.59 -6.77
N MET A 38 0.17 11.82 -6.79
CA MET A 38 0.22 10.36 -6.75
C MET A 38 0.60 9.72 -8.09
N LEU A 39 0.62 10.44 -9.21
CA LEU A 39 0.88 9.86 -10.51
C LEU A 39 2.29 9.24 -10.60
N GLY A 40 2.38 8.12 -11.32
CA GLY A 40 3.61 7.36 -11.56
C GLY A 40 3.67 6.03 -10.79
N VAL A 41 4.87 5.44 -10.79
CA VAL A 41 5.15 4.15 -10.16
C VAL A 41 5.77 4.37 -8.79
N TRP A 42 5.28 3.61 -7.81
CA TRP A 42 5.70 3.67 -6.43
C TRP A 42 6.07 2.30 -5.91
N GLN A 43 7.23 2.20 -5.30
CA GLN A 43 7.67 1.01 -4.57
C GLN A 43 7.05 1.01 -3.17
N GLY A 44 6.46 -0.10 -2.78
CA GLY A 44 5.76 -0.26 -1.51
C GLY A 44 6.52 -1.08 -0.47
N SER A 45 6.27 -0.78 0.80
CA SER A 45 6.64 -1.61 1.94
C SER A 45 5.59 -1.49 3.05
N GLY A 46 5.35 -2.54 3.84
CA GLY A 46 4.52 -2.44 5.03
C GLY A 46 5.15 -1.54 6.10
N LEU A 47 4.31 -0.97 6.96
CA LEU A 47 4.70 -0.41 8.25
C LEU A 47 4.02 -1.27 9.32
N GLU A 48 4.79 -2.11 9.99
CA GLU A 48 4.23 -3.10 10.93
C GLU A 48 3.63 -2.39 12.14
N THR A 49 2.37 -2.71 12.44
CA THR A 49 1.62 -2.16 13.58
C THR A 49 0.94 -3.24 14.42
N ASN A 50 1.43 -4.48 14.33
CA ASN A 50 0.80 -5.71 14.83
C ASN A 50 -0.56 -5.99 14.17
N HIS A 51 -0.75 -5.54 12.94
CA HIS A 51 -1.95 -5.85 12.17
C HIS A 51 -1.90 -7.31 11.69
N PRO A 52 -3.04 -8.03 11.63
CA PRO A 52 -3.08 -9.43 11.16
C PRO A 52 -2.48 -9.68 9.77
N MET A 53 -2.41 -8.65 8.92
CA MET A 53 -1.83 -8.73 7.57
C MET A 53 -0.35 -8.34 7.49
N ASP A 54 0.29 -7.97 8.60
CA ASP A 54 1.71 -7.62 8.61
C ASP A 54 2.57 -8.80 8.11
N GLY A 55 3.55 -8.51 7.25
CA GLY A 55 4.43 -9.51 6.62
C GLY A 55 3.83 -10.27 5.43
N LEU A 56 2.55 -10.07 5.09
CA LEU A 56 1.89 -10.76 3.98
C LEU A 56 2.39 -10.25 2.62
N LEU A 57 2.60 -8.94 2.49
CA LEU A 57 3.03 -8.31 1.23
C LEU A 57 4.51 -8.57 0.96
N GLU A 58 5.35 -8.52 2.00
CA GLU A 58 6.78 -8.81 1.95
C GLU A 58 7.04 -10.27 1.52
N ALA A 59 6.19 -11.20 1.96
CA ALA A 59 6.27 -12.61 1.58
C ALA A 59 5.90 -12.88 0.11
N SER A 60 5.38 -11.89 -0.61
CA SER A 60 4.71 -12.09 -1.90
C SER A 60 5.45 -11.53 -3.12
N ASN A 61 6.68 -11.03 -2.98
CA ASN A 61 7.40 -10.26 -4.01
C ASN A 61 6.59 -9.05 -4.52
N TRP A 62 5.73 -8.49 -3.67
CA TRP A 62 5.01 -7.26 -3.99
C TRP A 62 6.02 -6.14 -4.17
N TYR A 63 5.90 -5.46 -5.31
CA TYR A 63 6.74 -4.31 -5.66
C TYR A 63 6.12 -3.01 -5.21
N GLY A 64 4.81 -2.81 -5.43
CA GLY A 64 4.15 -1.55 -5.13
C GLY A 64 2.91 -1.29 -5.99
N LYS A 65 2.74 -0.04 -6.42
CA LYS A 65 1.55 0.47 -7.10
C LYS A 65 1.92 1.37 -8.29
N GLU A 66 1.06 1.44 -9.29
CA GLU A 66 1.18 2.38 -10.41
C GLU A 66 -0.12 3.17 -10.57
N PHE A 67 0.00 4.49 -10.62
CA PHE A 67 -1.09 5.43 -10.83
C PHE A 67 -0.87 6.11 -12.18
N VAL A 68 -1.56 5.62 -13.21
CA VAL A 68 -1.42 6.15 -14.58
C VAL A 68 -2.17 7.47 -14.69
N ASP A 69 -3.43 7.48 -14.25
CA ASP A 69 -4.29 8.65 -14.12
C ASP A 69 -5.36 8.41 -13.03
N THR A 70 -6.36 9.28 -12.95
CA THR A 70 -7.41 9.21 -11.92
C THR A 70 -8.39 8.04 -12.08
N GLU A 71 -8.50 7.43 -13.26
CA GLU A 71 -9.34 6.24 -13.52
C GLU A 71 -8.53 4.96 -13.72
N ASN A 72 -7.23 5.08 -13.98
CA ASN A 72 -6.35 3.97 -14.31
C ASN A 72 -5.26 3.76 -13.25
N VAL A 73 -5.53 2.86 -12.30
CA VAL A 73 -4.61 2.51 -11.21
C VAL A 73 -4.41 1.00 -11.12
N HIS A 74 -3.15 0.61 -11.03
CA HIS A 74 -2.71 -0.77 -10.78
C HIS A 74 -2.23 -0.90 -9.33
N PRO A 75 -3.09 -1.39 -8.41
CA PRO A 75 -2.81 -1.39 -6.98
C PRO A 75 -1.80 -2.46 -6.54
N LEU A 76 -1.49 -3.42 -7.41
CA LEU A 76 -0.69 -4.60 -7.12
C LEU A 76 0.31 -4.86 -8.26
N LEU A 77 1.52 -4.32 -8.09
CA LEU A 77 2.68 -4.64 -8.92
C LEU A 77 3.52 -5.70 -8.21
N PHE A 78 4.06 -6.65 -8.97
CA PHE A 78 4.92 -7.72 -8.48
C PHE A 78 6.16 -7.88 -9.34
N LEU A 79 7.22 -8.46 -8.78
CA LEU A 79 8.42 -8.85 -9.53
C LEU A 79 8.36 -10.33 -9.92
N ASP A 80 8.68 -10.63 -11.18
CA ASP A 80 8.90 -12.01 -11.62
C ASP A 80 10.29 -12.52 -11.22
N GLY A 81 10.60 -13.78 -11.55
CA GLY A 81 11.89 -14.40 -11.23
C GLY A 81 13.10 -13.75 -11.93
N GLN A 82 12.87 -12.84 -12.87
CA GLN A 82 13.91 -12.06 -13.56
C GLN A 82 13.96 -10.61 -13.05
N GLY A 83 13.13 -10.25 -12.07
CA GLY A 83 13.04 -8.89 -11.52
C GLY A 83 12.25 -7.92 -12.40
N LYS A 84 11.45 -8.41 -13.37
CA LYS A 84 10.58 -7.55 -14.18
C LYS A 84 9.24 -7.33 -13.47
N ILE A 85 8.75 -6.09 -13.51
CA ILE A 85 7.45 -5.71 -12.95
C ILE A 85 6.33 -6.27 -13.83
N PHE A 86 5.32 -6.86 -13.19
CA PHE A 86 4.03 -7.20 -13.80
C PHE A 86 2.87 -6.85 -12.87
N LYS A 87 1.69 -6.62 -13.46
CA LYS A 87 0.47 -6.19 -12.77
C LYS A 87 -0.43 -7.38 -12.46
N VAL A 88 -1.10 -7.33 -11.31
CA VAL A 88 -1.98 -8.41 -10.84
C VAL A 88 -3.35 -7.86 -10.46
N ALA A 89 -4.41 -8.57 -10.87
CA ALA A 89 -5.78 -8.25 -10.45
C ALA A 89 -6.02 -8.72 -9.00
N PRO A 90 -6.52 -7.85 -8.09
CA PRO A 90 -6.98 -8.29 -6.78
C PRO A 90 -8.14 -9.29 -6.94
N ASN A 91 -8.07 -10.43 -6.26
CA ASN A 91 -9.13 -11.44 -6.29
C ASN A 91 -9.90 -11.44 -4.94
N PRO A 92 -11.17 -10.98 -4.89
CA PRO A 92 -11.95 -10.92 -3.67
C PRO A 92 -12.17 -12.26 -2.98
N THR A 93 -12.28 -13.34 -3.76
CA THR A 93 -12.46 -14.70 -3.25
C THR A 93 -11.19 -15.17 -2.55
N ALA A 94 -10.03 -14.95 -3.18
CA ALA A 94 -8.73 -15.27 -2.58
C ALA A 94 -8.48 -14.44 -1.32
N MET A 95 -8.77 -13.13 -1.36
CA MET A 95 -8.67 -12.26 -0.19
C MET A 95 -9.52 -12.80 0.96
N ASN A 96 -10.80 -13.09 0.74
CA ASN A 96 -11.69 -13.63 1.77
C ASN A 96 -11.20 -14.95 2.39
N TRP A 97 -10.45 -15.75 1.63
CA TRP A 97 -9.87 -17.00 2.10
C TRP A 97 -8.61 -16.74 2.95
N ILE A 98 -7.71 -15.86 2.51
CA ILE A 98 -6.51 -15.44 3.27
C ILE A 98 -6.89 -14.91 4.65
N LEU A 99 -7.93 -14.08 4.74
CA LEU A 99 -8.38 -13.51 6.03
C LEU A 99 -8.95 -14.54 7.01
N LYS A 100 -9.38 -15.70 6.52
CA LYS A 100 -9.94 -16.79 7.34
C LYS A 100 -8.87 -17.77 7.81
N LEU A 101 -7.65 -17.70 7.27
CA LEU A 101 -6.58 -18.54 7.75
C LEU A 101 -6.18 -18.04 9.14
N PRO A 102 -6.10 -18.92 10.16
CA PRO A 102 -5.37 -18.57 11.36
C PRO A 102 -3.96 -18.24 10.89
N ILE A 103 -3.49 -17.02 11.16
CA ILE A 103 -2.14 -16.56 10.79
C ILE A 103 -1.17 -17.47 11.54
N LEU A 104 -0.86 -18.59 10.90
CA LEU A 104 -0.11 -19.66 11.52
C LEU A 104 1.29 -19.11 11.67
N LYS A 105 1.74 -19.04 12.92
CA LYS A 105 3.09 -18.67 13.37
C LYS A 105 4.23 -19.52 12.76
N ASN A 106 3.96 -20.32 11.72
CA ASN A 106 4.92 -21.18 11.06
C ASN A 106 5.26 -20.63 9.66
N ASN A 107 6.53 -20.26 9.49
CA ASN A 107 7.14 -19.75 8.25
C ASN A 107 7.02 -20.65 7.02
N SER A 108 6.50 -21.87 7.14
CA SER A 108 6.68 -22.94 6.14
C SER A 108 5.59 -23.03 5.06
N LEU A 109 4.42 -22.41 5.27
CA LEU A 109 3.29 -22.43 4.31
C LEU A 109 3.11 -21.12 3.53
N LYS A 110 3.98 -20.14 3.78
CA LYS A 110 3.91 -18.76 3.26
C LYS A 110 3.89 -18.60 1.73
N PRO A 111 4.51 -19.47 0.88
CA PRO A 111 4.55 -19.23 -0.57
C PRO A 111 3.42 -19.90 -1.38
N LEU A 112 2.80 -20.97 -0.88
CA LEU A 112 2.00 -21.85 -1.75
C LEU A 112 0.66 -21.26 -2.18
N LEU A 113 0.13 -20.29 -1.43
CA LEU A 113 -1.18 -19.69 -1.70
C LEU A 113 -1.20 -18.64 -2.80
N MET A 114 -0.05 -18.04 -3.08
CA MET A 114 0.11 -17.04 -4.13
C MET A 114 0.70 -17.64 -5.42
N LEU A 115 1.02 -18.94 -5.44
CA LEU A 115 1.56 -19.62 -6.63
C LEU A 115 0.56 -19.78 -7.79
N THR A 116 -0.63 -19.17 -7.70
CA THR A 116 -1.56 -18.98 -8.83
C THR A 116 -1.30 -17.68 -9.61
N ASN A 117 -0.28 -16.88 -9.23
CA ASN A 117 0.05 -15.56 -9.79
C ASN A 117 0.20 -15.50 -11.33
N SER A 118 0.51 -16.60 -12.02
CA SER A 118 0.59 -16.60 -13.49
C SER A 118 -0.77 -16.44 -14.18
N LEU A 119 -1.87 -16.79 -13.51
CA LEU A 119 -3.24 -16.71 -14.04
C LEU A 119 -3.97 -15.40 -13.66
N LEU A 120 -3.33 -14.50 -12.92
CA LEU A 120 -3.91 -13.23 -12.44
C LEU A 120 -3.23 -11.98 -13.03
N LYS A 121 -2.32 -12.17 -14.00
CA LYS A 121 -1.74 -11.04 -14.74
C LYS A 121 -2.84 -10.27 -15.45
N THR A 122 -2.83 -8.96 -15.33
CA THR A 122 -3.83 -8.09 -15.96
C THR A 122 -3.18 -6.81 -16.46
N GLU A 123 -3.62 -6.30 -17.60
CA GLU A 123 -3.31 -4.92 -18.02
C GLU A 123 -4.47 -3.96 -17.75
N THR A 124 -5.60 -4.47 -17.25
CA THR A 124 -6.76 -3.66 -16.89
C THR A 124 -6.54 -3.00 -15.53
N SER A 125 -6.83 -1.71 -15.44
CA SER A 125 -6.96 -0.99 -14.16
C SER A 125 -7.86 -1.74 -13.17
N GLN A 126 -7.58 -1.62 -11.87
CA GLN A 126 -8.33 -2.30 -10.80
C GLN A 126 -8.72 -1.35 -9.66
N ALA A 127 -8.44 -0.06 -9.84
CA ALA A 127 -8.71 0.97 -8.88
C ALA A 127 -8.75 2.33 -9.57
N ARG A 128 -9.20 3.34 -8.83
CA ARG A 128 -9.24 4.74 -9.25
C ARG A 128 -8.85 5.67 -8.11
N LEU A 129 -8.49 6.91 -8.41
CA LEU A 129 -8.19 7.94 -7.40
C LEU A 129 -9.32 8.96 -7.29
N ARG A 130 -9.68 9.32 -6.05
CA ARG A 130 -10.57 10.45 -5.76
C ARG A 130 -10.06 11.24 -4.57
N MET A 131 -10.45 12.51 -4.48
CA MET A 131 -10.28 13.26 -3.24
C MET A 131 -11.36 12.82 -2.26
N MET A 132 -10.96 12.29 -1.10
CA MET A 132 -11.88 11.84 -0.06
C MET A 132 -11.45 12.40 1.30
N GLU A 133 -12.42 12.69 2.15
CA GLU A 133 -12.15 13.00 3.54
C GLU A 133 -11.87 11.70 4.31
N TYR A 134 -10.74 11.66 5.02
CA TYR A 134 -10.44 10.61 5.97
C TYR A 134 -9.72 11.22 7.18
N ARG A 135 -10.29 11.00 8.37
CA ARG A 135 -9.79 11.54 9.64
C ARG A 135 -9.62 13.07 9.61
N GLY A 136 -10.63 13.78 9.11
CA GLY A 136 -10.71 15.25 9.16
C GLY A 136 -9.86 16.00 8.13
N LYS A 137 -9.22 15.31 7.19
CA LYS A 137 -8.45 15.94 6.10
C LYS A 137 -8.79 15.29 4.75
N VAL A 138 -9.09 16.09 3.73
CA VAL A 138 -9.32 15.64 2.35
C VAL A 138 -7.98 15.36 1.67
N SER A 139 -7.79 14.15 1.14
CA SER A 139 -6.55 13.72 0.46
C SER A 139 -6.86 12.83 -0.73
N ALA A 140 -5.87 12.62 -1.61
CA ALA A 140 -5.97 11.58 -2.61
C ALA A 140 -6.13 10.21 -1.93
N THR A 141 -7.12 9.48 -2.40
CA THR A 141 -7.48 8.14 -1.91
C THR A 141 -7.68 7.23 -3.10
N MET A 142 -7.01 6.08 -3.08
CA MET A 142 -7.22 5.02 -4.06
C MET A 142 -8.35 4.11 -3.59
N ILE A 143 -9.31 3.89 -4.48
CA ILE A 143 -10.51 3.09 -4.24
C ILE A 143 -10.40 1.85 -5.13
N TYR A 144 -10.42 0.66 -4.54
CA TYR A 144 -10.41 -0.58 -5.32
C TYR A 144 -11.77 -0.81 -5.98
N ASP A 145 -11.77 -1.28 -7.23
CA ASP A 145 -13.01 -1.48 -7.99
C ASP A 145 -13.85 -2.64 -7.44
N TYR A 146 -13.18 -3.69 -6.96
CA TYR A 146 -13.83 -4.95 -6.56
C TYR A 146 -13.60 -5.35 -5.10
N LEU A 147 -12.91 -4.50 -4.32
CA LEU A 147 -12.65 -4.73 -2.90
C LEU A 147 -13.18 -3.55 -2.09
N PRO A 148 -13.79 -3.77 -0.90
CA PRO A 148 -14.25 -2.69 -0.04
C PRO A 148 -13.08 -2.09 0.74
N ILE A 149 -12.08 -1.60 0.01
CA ILE A 149 -10.80 -1.08 0.49
C ILE A 149 -10.59 0.32 -0.08
N ASN A 150 -10.21 1.23 0.80
CA ASN A 150 -9.79 2.59 0.46
C ASN A 150 -8.40 2.84 1.04
N ASP A 151 -7.44 3.18 0.18
CA ASP A 151 -6.07 3.53 0.56
C ASP A 151 -5.94 5.05 0.56
N SER A 152 -5.88 5.70 1.72
CA SER A 152 -5.70 7.16 1.83
C SER A 152 -4.24 7.53 2.05
N PHE A 153 -3.76 8.57 1.37
CA PHE A 153 -2.33 8.93 1.36
C PHE A 153 -2.04 10.24 2.08
N ARG A 154 -0.87 10.33 2.72
CA ARG A 154 -0.32 11.55 3.33
C ARG A 154 1.12 11.77 2.93
N LYS A 155 1.48 13.04 2.71
CA LYS A 155 2.82 13.43 2.25
C LYS A 155 3.81 13.29 3.39
N VAL A 156 4.84 12.48 3.20
CA VAL A 156 6.03 12.46 4.08
C VAL A 156 7.08 13.42 3.53
N ASP A 157 7.35 13.32 2.24
CA ASP A 157 8.22 14.21 1.46
C ASP A 157 7.78 14.19 -0.02
N ASP A 158 8.54 14.80 -0.94
CA ASP A 158 8.17 14.87 -2.37
C ASP A 158 8.15 13.50 -3.09
N ASN A 159 8.80 12.49 -2.51
CA ASN A 159 8.95 11.16 -3.08
C ASN A 159 8.46 10.05 -2.15
N THR A 160 7.85 10.38 -1.00
CA THR A 160 7.41 9.40 -0.02
C THR A 160 6.01 9.76 0.48
N VAL A 161 5.11 8.79 0.52
CA VAL A 161 3.82 8.91 1.21
C VAL A 161 3.62 7.79 2.21
N LEU A 162 2.94 8.13 3.30
CA LEU A 162 2.36 7.17 4.22
C LEU A 162 0.93 6.86 3.75
N GLY A 163 0.65 5.60 3.50
CA GLY A 163 -0.66 5.09 3.17
C GLY A 163 -1.32 4.42 4.37
N ILE A 164 -2.62 4.66 4.51
CA ILE A 164 -3.48 3.92 5.43
C ILE A 164 -4.55 3.20 4.62
N MET A 165 -4.64 1.88 4.81
CA MET A 165 -5.66 1.03 4.23
C MET A 165 -6.83 0.92 5.19
N ASP A 166 -7.95 1.54 4.82
CA ASP A 166 -9.25 1.32 5.43
C ASP A 166 -9.95 0.16 4.71
N PHE A 167 -10.09 -0.97 5.40
CA PHE A 167 -10.73 -2.16 4.87
C PHE A 167 -11.94 -2.50 5.72
N LYS A 168 -13.14 -2.47 5.12
CA LYS A 168 -14.42 -2.74 5.80
C LYS A 168 -14.45 -4.01 6.67
N LYS A 169 -13.60 -5.00 6.40
CA LYS A 169 -13.55 -6.27 7.15
C LYS A 169 -12.63 -6.22 8.38
N PHE A 170 -11.78 -5.20 8.54
CA PHE A 170 -10.88 -5.03 9.68
C PHE A 170 -11.13 -3.69 10.37
N PRO A 171 -11.37 -3.68 11.69
CA PRO A 171 -11.54 -2.42 12.41
C PRO A 171 -10.20 -1.69 12.62
N GLN A 172 -9.09 -2.43 12.69
CA GLN A 172 -7.75 -1.87 12.75
C GLN A 172 -7.28 -1.56 11.32
N PRO A 173 -6.79 -0.34 11.04
CA PRO A 173 -6.22 -0.03 9.74
C PRO A 173 -4.86 -0.70 9.54
N PHE A 174 -4.50 -0.95 8.29
CA PHE A 174 -3.17 -1.40 7.91
C PHE A 174 -2.36 -0.23 7.34
N PHE A 175 -1.08 -0.15 7.68
CA PHE A 175 -0.20 0.93 7.25
C PHE A 175 0.86 0.44 6.27
N PHE A 176 1.19 1.30 5.31
CA PHE A 176 2.23 1.02 4.34
C PHE A 176 2.88 2.33 3.89
N VAL A 177 4.09 2.22 3.35
CA VAL A 177 4.85 3.33 2.79
C VAL A 177 4.97 3.13 1.30
N LEU A 178 4.82 4.21 0.54
CA LEU A 178 5.12 4.23 -0.89
C LEU A 178 6.26 5.21 -1.15
N LYS A 179 7.30 4.75 -1.84
CA LYS A 179 8.41 5.56 -2.32
C LYS A 179 8.38 5.65 -3.83
N ARG A 180 8.40 6.87 -4.37
CA ARG A 180 8.34 7.11 -5.81
C ARG A 180 9.55 6.46 -6.48
N CYS A 181 9.29 5.69 -7.52
CA CYS A 181 10.36 5.11 -8.32
C CYS A 181 10.99 6.21 -9.18
N GLN A 182 12.22 6.60 -8.85
CA GLN A 182 13.02 7.40 -9.75
C GLN A 182 13.49 6.50 -10.89
N LYS A 183 12.79 6.52 -12.02
CA LYS A 183 13.39 6.09 -13.29
C LYS A 183 13.29 7.22 -14.29
N HIS A 184 14.46 7.69 -14.74
CA HIS A 184 14.64 8.21 -16.08
C HIS A 184 14.07 7.18 -17.05
N PHE A 185 12.88 7.43 -17.57
CA PHE A 185 12.49 6.87 -18.85
C PHE A 185 13.34 7.61 -19.88
N ASN A 186 14.51 7.04 -20.21
CA ASN A 186 15.14 7.41 -21.47
C ASN A 186 14.17 7.00 -22.57
N SER A 187 13.75 8.04 -23.31
CA SER A 187 13.19 8.06 -24.67
C SER A 187 13.29 6.77 -25.46
#